data_AF-A0A2E6VW98-F1
#
_entry.id   AF-A0A2E6VW98-F1
#
_cell.length_a   1.000
_cell.length_b   1.000
_cell.length_c   1.000
_cell.angle_alpha   90.00
_cell.angle_beta   90.00
_cell.angle_gamma   90.00
#
_symmetry.space_group_name_H-M   'P 1'
#
loop_
_entity.id
_entity.type
_entity.pdbx_description
1 polymer ?
#
loop_
_entity_poly.entity_id
_entity_poly.type
_entity_poly.pdbx_seq_one_letter_code
_entity_poly.pdbx_strand_id
1 'polypeptide(L)'
;MARSYRKKLQGYPYLIFAQSVAERALFEEETDFHLYLQALEQKVREEHLQVFGFCLQNNSLRLVVQPNKRALAPNIQSLHGRHTRLMNRKYGHRGALFAGRFRSILFAPFHLAEAVREVHLYPVRTGKFRSTIAPRFSSHRAYVNQDHPWRHWLNLQPVLAQFNESVPVAQKAFSRFVESAALDTDLADMTEVIPGVHLPADLVNFLGLDAPKSPSPQRALFSLDSLLEETCLLLQVSSTTLTSASRHGRLVMARRLLVTAALRTGGHRRSDLARLLNRNKSQISRLYAQGEEDLQRDEVFQELYNALVPETLHT
;
A
#
# COMPACT_ATOMS: atom_id res chain seq x y z
N MET A 1 -26.27 -13.94 -0.54
CA MET A 1 -24.96 -14.55 -0.21
C MET A 1 -24.43 -13.93 1.08
N ALA A 2 -23.97 -14.79 2.00
CA ALA A 2 -23.58 -14.42 3.35
C ALA A 2 -22.49 -13.33 3.37
N ARG A 3 -22.77 -12.25 4.11
CA ARG A 3 -21.98 -11.03 4.18
C ARG A 3 -20.70 -11.31 4.99
N SER A 4 -19.55 -11.33 4.32
CA SER A 4 -18.26 -11.56 4.97
C SER A 4 -18.10 -10.66 6.20
N TYR A 5 -17.72 -11.31 7.30
CA TYR A 5 -17.71 -10.83 8.66
C TYR A 5 -16.72 -9.65 8.80
N ARG A 6 -17.19 -8.41 8.64
CA ARG A 6 -16.46 -7.22 9.09
C ARG A 6 -16.45 -7.20 10.61
N LYS A 7 -15.65 -8.08 11.23
CA LYS A 7 -15.28 -7.96 12.63
C LYS A 7 -14.75 -6.54 12.78
N LYS A 8 -15.44 -5.71 13.57
CA LYS A 8 -15.04 -4.34 13.87
C LYS A 8 -13.73 -4.43 14.66
N LEU A 9 -12.59 -4.49 13.99
CA LEU A 9 -11.27 -4.44 14.63
C LEU A 9 -11.02 -2.98 15.03
N GLN A 10 -11.77 -2.55 16.05
CA GLN A 10 -11.58 -1.30 16.78
C GLN A 10 -10.29 -1.41 17.59
N GLY A 11 -9.57 -0.30 17.75
CA GLY A 11 -8.32 -0.27 18.52
C GLY A 11 -7.05 -0.68 17.76
N TYR A 12 -7.13 -0.94 16.45
CA TYR A 12 -5.97 -1.23 15.62
C TYR A 12 -5.67 -0.12 14.62
N PRO A 13 -4.39 0.16 14.31
CA PRO A 13 -4.01 1.21 13.37
C PRO A 13 -4.16 0.77 11.90
N TYR A 14 -4.48 1.75 11.06
CA TYR A 14 -4.70 1.59 9.63
C TYR A 14 -3.84 2.56 8.84
N LEU A 15 -3.30 2.08 7.72
CA LEU A 15 -2.68 2.90 6.69
C LEU A 15 -3.70 3.12 5.58
N ILE A 16 -3.96 4.38 5.24
CA ILE A 16 -4.98 4.79 4.28
C ILE A 16 -4.32 5.43 3.08
N PHE A 17 -4.83 5.10 1.90
CA PHE A 17 -4.48 5.74 0.63
C PHE A 17 -5.75 6.23 -0.05
N ALA A 18 -5.71 7.47 -0.55
CA ALA A 18 -6.75 7.98 -1.43
C ALA A 18 -6.14 8.89 -2.50
N GLN A 19 -6.76 8.89 -3.66
CA GLN A 19 -6.36 9.68 -4.83
C GLN A 19 -7.56 10.38 -5.43
N SER A 20 -7.33 11.49 -6.11
CA SER A 20 -8.36 12.15 -6.90
C SER A 20 -8.72 11.34 -8.15
N VAL A 21 -9.88 11.63 -8.73
CA VAL A 21 -10.16 11.25 -10.12
C VAL A 21 -9.16 11.94 -11.07
N ALA A 22 -8.94 11.36 -12.25
CA ALA A 22 -8.05 11.93 -13.25
C ALA A 22 -8.37 13.42 -13.51
N GLU A 23 -7.32 14.21 -13.75
CA GLU A 23 -7.40 15.65 -14.09
C GLU A 23 -7.95 16.57 -12.98
N ARG A 24 -8.20 16.06 -11.77
CA ARG A 24 -8.61 16.89 -10.62
C ARG A 24 -7.57 16.85 -9.52
N ALA A 25 -7.28 18.00 -8.91
CA ALA A 25 -6.48 18.04 -7.69
C ALA A 25 -7.38 17.90 -6.47
N LEU A 26 -6.97 17.06 -5.50
CA LEU A 26 -7.49 17.09 -4.14
C LEU A 26 -7.20 18.43 -3.46
N PHE A 27 -6.06 19.05 -3.77
CA PHE A 27 -5.65 20.32 -3.20
C PHE A 27 -5.01 21.17 -4.30
N GLU A 28 -5.63 22.30 -4.61
CA GLU A 28 -5.15 23.22 -5.66
C GLU A 28 -4.26 24.30 -5.06
N GLU A 29 -4.60 24.79 -3.86
CA GLU A 29 -3.81 25.77 -3.13
C GLU A 29 -3.55 25.36 -1.68
N GLU A 30 -2.61 26.06 -1.04
CA GLU A 30 -2.21 25.82 0.35
C GLU A 30 -3.40 25.82 1.34
N THR A 31 -4.37 26.71 1.17
CA THR A 31 -5.58 26.77 2.02
C THR A 31 -6.35 25.44 2.04
N ASP A 32 -6.37 24.71 0.93
CA ASP A 32 -7.11 23.44 0.83
C ASP A 32 -6.51 22.36 1.71
N PHE A 33 -5.17 22.31 1.77
CA PHE A 33 -4.45 21.41 2.65
C PHE A 33 -4.75 21.71 4.12
N HIS A 34 -4.71 22.99 4.50
CA HIS A 34 -5.01 23.41 5.88
C HIS A 34 -6.45 23.10 6.27
N LEU A 35 -7.43 23.34 5.39
CA LEU A 35 -8.83 23.00 5.65
C LEU A 35 -9.06 21.50 5.85
N TYR A 36 -8.35 20.66 5.08
CA TYR A 36 -8.39 19.22 5.28
C TYR A 36 -7.76 18.80 6.61
N LEU A 37 -6.60 19.36 6.96
CA LEU A 37 -5.94 19.09 8.23
C LEU A 37 -6.77 19.54 9.42
N GLN A 38 -7.43 20.70 9.36
CA GLN A 38 -8.38 21.16 10.38
C GLN A 38 -9.56 20.19 10.53
N ALA A 39 -10.10 19.69 9.42
CA ALA A 39 -11.18 18.70 9.48
C ALA A 39 -10.71 17.35 10.07
N LEU A 40 -9.46 16.95 9.81
CA LEU A 40 -8.84 15.76 10.36
C LEU A 40 -8.56 15.92 11.87
N GLU A 41 -8.00 17.06 12.28
CA GLU A 41 -7.77 17.44 13.66
C GLU A 41 -9.08 17.46 14.46
N GLN A 42 -10.17 17.97 13.86
CA GLN A 42 -11.49 17.94 14.48
C GLN A 42 -11.94 16.49 14.79
N LYS A 43 -11.62 15.52 13.93
CA LYS A 43 -11.88 14.09 14.22
C LYS A 43 -11.05 13.56 15.38
N VAL A 44 -9.85 14.11 15.61
CA VAL A 44 -9.05 13.79 16.79
C VAL A 44 -9.67 14.36 18.05
N ARG A 45 -10.06 15.64 18.03
CA ARG A 45 -10.74 16.32 19.15
C ARG A 45 -12.06 15.67 19.55
N GLU A 46 -12.82 15.18 18.57
CA GLU A 46 -14.06 14.42 18.79
C GLU A 46 -13.82 12.96 19.27
N GLU A 47 -12.56 12.58 19.50
CA GLU A 47 -12.12 11.23 19.87
C GLU A 47 -12.60 10.16 18.88
N HIS A 48 -12.72 10.53 17.60
CA HIS A 48 -13.14 9.61 16.54
C HIS A 48 -11.96 8.84 15.96
N LEU A 49 -10.80 9.51 15.86
CA LEU A 49 -9.56 8.98 15.32
C LEU A 49 -8.37 9.40 16.18
N GLN A 50 -7.36 8.55 16.28
CA GLN A 50 -5.98 8.97 16.52
C GLN A 50 -5.26 9.07 15.18
N VAL A 51 -4.38 10.06 15.02
CA VAL A 51 -3.58 10.24 13.81
C VAL A 51 -2.12 10.18 14.19
N PHE A 52 -1.38 9.23 13.61
CA PHE A 52 0.05 9.03 13.85
C PHE A 52 0.88 9.69 12.76
N GLY A 53 0.40 9.73 11.53
CA GLY A 53 1.12 10.35 10.43
C GLY A 53 0.24 10.65 9.23
N PHE A 54 0.66 11.61 8.43
CA PHE A 54 0.05 11.95 7.15
C PHE A 54 1.10 12.49 6.17
N CYS A 55 0.76 12.38 4.89
CA CYS A 55 1.38 13.10 3.79
C CYS A 55 0.30 13.45 2.76
N LEU A 56 0.16 14.74 2.46
CA LEU A 56 -0.78 15.25 1.47
C LEU A 56 -0.02 15.74 0.24
N GLN A 57 -0.53 15.41 -0.95
CA GLN A 57 -0.05 15.90 -2.24
C GLN A 57 -1.25 16.32 -3.08
N ASN A 58 -1.03 17.16 -4.09
CA ASN A 58 -2.10 17.73 -4.92
C ASN A 58 -3.16 16.71 -5.36
N ASN A 59 -2.78 15.49 -5.75
CA ASN A 59 -3.71 14.48 -6.29
C ASN A 59 -3.87 13.24 -5.40
N SER A 60 -3.21 13.19 -4.24
CA SER A 60 -3.24 12.00 -3.38
C SER A 60 -2.97 12.32 -1.93
N LEU A 61 -3.54 11.53 -1.03
CA LEU A 61 -3.25 11.59 0.39
C LEU A 61 -2.94 10.22 0.96
N ARG A 62 -2.10 10.21 1.99
CA ARG A 62 -1.79 9.03 2.80
C ARG A 62 -1.92 9.38 4.28
N LEU A 63 -2.56 8.51 5.06
CA LEU A 63 -2.78 8.70 6.50
C LEU A 63 -2.47 7.42 7.28
N VAL A 64 -1.90 7.56 8.48
CA VAL A 64 -1.79 6.50 9.49
C VAL A 64 -2.70 6.87 10.64
N VAL A 65 -3.79 6.12 10.83
CA VAL A 65 -4.84 6.45 11.80
C VAL A 65 -5.34 5.23 12.56
N GLN A 66 -5.82 5.42 13.78
CA GLN A 66 -6.51 4.38 14.54
C GLN A 66 -7.91 4.86 14.92
N PRO A 67 -8.97 4.11 14.59
CA PRO A 67 -10.32 4.43 15.04
C PRO A 67 -10.48 4.13 16.53
N ASN A 68 -11.06 5.08 17.26
CA ASN A 68 -11.41 4.94 18.68
C ASN A 68 -12.87 4.47 18.83
N LYS A 69 -13.82 5.43 18.82
CA LYS A 69 -15.25 5.17 19.11
C LYS A 69 -16.05 4.66 17.91
N ARG A 70 -15.75 5.16 16.71
CA ARG A 70 -16.48 4.86 15.47
C ARG A 70 -15.64 4.00 14.54
N ALA A 71 -16.29 3.16 13.72
CA ALA A 71 -15.59 2.40 12.70
C ALA A 71 -14.83 3.34 11.73
N LEU A 72 -13.74 2.83 11.16
CA LEU A 72 -12.87 3.62 10.28
C LEU A 72 -13.62 4.25 9.11
N ALA A 73 -14.40 3.44 8.37
CA ALA A 73 -15.02 3.85 7.12
C ALA A 73 -15.96 5.07 7.26
N PRO A 74 -16.89 5.14 8.23
CA PRO A 74 -17.70 6.34 8.45
C PRO A 74 -16.89 7.61 8.72
N ASN A 75 -15.80 7.53 9.48
CA ASN A 75 -14.96 8.70 9.78
C ASN A 75 -14.27 9.23 8.53
N ILE A 76 -13.67 8.35 7.73
CA ILE A 76 -12.96 8.71 6.50
C ILE A 76 -13.93 9.17 5.41
N GLN A 77 -15.09 8.52 5.26
CA GLN A 77 -16.14 8.95 4.33
C GLN A 77 -16.68 10.34 4.67
N SER A 78 -16.94 10.62 5.95
CA SER A 78 -17.35 11.94 6.41
C SER A 78 -16.29 13.01 6.10
N LEU A 79 -15.02 12.69 6.32
CA LEU A 79 -13.89 13.58 6.04
C LEU A 79 -13.77 13.88 4.54
N HIS A 80 -13.72 12.85 3.70
CA HIS A 80 -13.63 12.99 2.23
C HIS A 80 -14.85 13.66 1.63
N GLY A 81 -16.05 13.37 2.14
CA GLY A 81 -17.30 14.00 1.67
C GLY A 81 -17.39 15.49 2.05
N ARG A 82 -16.89 15.88 3.23
CA ARG A 82 -16.74 17.30 3.59
C ARG A 82 -15.75 17.99 2.65
N HIS A 83 -14.59 17.39 2.42
CA HIS A 83 -13.56 17.93 1.53
C HIS A 83 -14.06 18.11 0.09
N THR A 84 -14.68 17.07 -0.47
CA THR A 84 -15.27 17.09 -1.82
C THR A 84 -16.27 18.24 -1.98
N ARG A 85 -17.17 18.43 -1.01
CA ARG A 85 -18.15 19.53 -1.05
C ARG A 85 -17.47 20.90 -0.99
N LEU A 86 -16.42 21.04 -0.20
CA LEU A 86 -15.66 22.28 -0.08
C LEU A 86 -14.96 22.62 -1.40
N MET A 87 -14.21 21.68 -1.98
CA MET A 87 -13.52 21.87 -3.26
C MET A 87 -14.51 22.15 -4.39
N ASN A 88 -15.61 21.39 -4.47
CA ASN A 88 -16.64 21.62 -5.49
C ASN A 88 -17.27 23.00 -5.38
N ARG A 89 -17.56 23.47 -4.15
CA ARG A 89 -18.11 24.82 -3.95
C ARG A 89 -17.10 25.91 -4.29
N LYS A 90 -15.84 25.73 -3.91
CA LYS A 90 -14.77 26.73 -4.07
C LYS A 90 -14.37 26.91 -5.53
N TYR A 91 -14.24 25.80 -6.26
CA TYR A 91 -13.74 25.78 -7.64
C TYR A 91 -14.84 25.60 -8.71
N GLY A 92 -16.12 25.65 -8.30
CA GLY A 92 -17.25 25.53 -9.22
C GLY A 92 -17.42 24.15 -9.86
N HIS A 93 -16.77 23.12 -9.33
CA HIS A 93 -16.85 21.76 -9.84
C HIS A 93 -18.11 21.00 -9.39
N ARG A 94 -18.43 19.92 -10.11
CA ARG A 94 -19.49 18.97 -9.76
C ARG A 94 -18.95 17.54 -9.74
N GLY A 95 -19.70 16.63 -9.15
CA GLY A 95 -19.36 15.21 -9.13
C GLY A 95 -18.27 14.83 -8.12
N ALA A 96 -17.73 13.62 -8.30
CA ALA A 96 -16.75 13.02 -7.40
C ALA A 96 -15.37 13.67 -7.52
N LEU A 97 -14.75 13.96 -6.38
CA LEU A 97 -13.36 14.43 -6.30
C LEU A 97 -12.38 13.25 -6.14
N PHE A 98 -12.72 12.28 -5.29
CA PHE A 98 -11.91 11.08 -5.05
C PHE A 98 -12.24 9.98 -6.07
N ALA A 99 -11.23 9.21 -6.50
CA ALA A 99 -11.36 8.07 -7.41
C ALA A 99 -11.99 6.82 -6.74
N GLY A 100 -13.16 7.01 -6.14
CA GLY A 100 -13.90 5.97 -5.45
C GLY A 100 -13.58 5.85 -3.96
N ARG A 101 -13.58 4.61 -3.46
CA ARG A 101 -13.34 4.32 -2.03
C ARG A 101 -11.86 4.44 -1.72
N PHE A 102 -11.53 4.93 -0.52
CA PHE A 102 -10.17 4.87 -0.01
C PHE A 102 -9.71 3.42 0.14
N ARG A 103 -8.42 3.18 -0.06
CA ARG A 103 -7.78 1.90 0.26
C ARG A 103 -7.28 1.95 1.70
N SER A 104 -7.30 0.82 2.39
CA SER A 104 -6.84 0.74 3.79
C SER A 104 -6.17 -0.58 4.11
N ILE A 105 -5.06 -0.52 4.84
CA ILE A 105 -4.32 -1.66 5.37
C ILE A 105 -4.48 -1.66 6.88
N LEU A 106 -4.87 -2.79 7.46
CA LEU A 106 -4.79 -2.99 8.91
C LEU A 106 -3.45 -3.62 9.24
N PHE A 107 -2.78 -3.12 10.27
CA PHE A 107 -1.49 -3.64 10.71
C PHE A 107 -1.39 -3.68 12.24
N ALA A 108 -0.43 -4.45 12.77
CA ALA A 108 -0.23 -4.61 14.20
C ALA A 108 0.44 -3.37 14.80
N PRO A 109 0.18 -2.99 16.07
CA PRO A 109 0.76 -1.78 16.66
C PRO A 109 2.30 -1.71 16.61
N PHE A 110 3.00 -2.84 16.59
CA PHE A 110 4.47 -2.86 16.48
C PHE A 110 5.01 -2.45 15.10
N HIS A 111 4.18 -2.40 14.05
CA HIS A 111 4.54 -1.90 12.71
C HIS A 111 4.25 -0.40 12.51
N LEU A 112 3.94 0.32 13.59
CA LEU A 112 3.48 1.70 13.51
C LEU A 112 4.57 2.65 12.99
N ALA A 113 5.83 2.46 13.41
CA ALA A 113 6.95 3.23 12.88
C ALA A 113 7.17 3.00 11.38
N GLU A 114 7.09 1.75 10.92
CA GLU A 114 7.18 1.39 9.50
C GLU A 114 6.08 2.07 8.70
N ALA A 115 4.82 1.98 9.16
CA ALA A 115 3.69 2.60 8.47
C ALA A 115 3.83 4.13 8.36
N VAL A 116 4.31 4.79 9.43
CA VAL A 116 4.58 6.23 9.41
C VAL A 116 5.74 6.59 8.49
N ARG A 117 6.82 5.81 8.51
CA ARG A 117 7.95 5.95 7.58
C ARG A 117 7.50 5.86 6.12
N GLU A 118 6.64 4.90 5.80
CA GLU A 118 6.08 4.73 4.45
C GLU A 118 5.28 5.94 3.96
N VAL A 119 4.55 6.59 4.87
CA VAL A 119 3.84 7.83 4.58
C VAL A 119 4.80 9.00 4.38
N HIS A 120 5.85 9.11 5.21
CA HIS A 120 6.83 10.21 5.11
C HIS A 120 7.75 10.09 3.90
N LEU A 121 8.09 8.86 3.50
CA LEU A 121 8.95 8.58 2.34
C LEU A 121 8.22 8.72 1.01
N TYR A 122 6.89 8.67 1.00
CA TYR A 122 6.11 8.69 -0.24
C TYR A 122 6.50 9.82 -1.21
N PRO A 123 6.66 11.10 -0.78
CA PRO A 123 7.04 12.17 -1.70
C PRO A 123 8.42 11.98 -2.32
N VAL A 124 9.36 11.44 -1.56
CA VAL A 124 10.72 11.14 -2.03
C VAL A 124 10.69 9.99 -3.03
N ARG A 125 9.97 8.92 -2.69
CA ARG A 125 9.83 7.73 -3.55
C ARG A 125 9.07 8.00 -4.85
N THR A 126 8.14 8.95 -4.86
CA THR A 126 7.48 9.40 -6.10
C THR A 126 8.33 10.35 -6.94
N GLY A 127 9.60 10.58 -6.57
CA GLY A 127 10.52 11.47 -7.29
C GLY A 127 10.19 12.96 -7.17
N LYS A 128 9.21 13.35 -6.36
CA LYS A 128 8.76 14.76 -6.24
C LYS A 128 9.68 15.60 -5.36
N PHE A 129 10.37 14.98 -4.41
CA PHE A 129 11.26 15.67 -3.47
C PHE A 129 12.53 14.86 -3.24
N ARG A 130 13.64 15.53 -2.95
CA ARG A 130 14.92 14.87 -2.63
C ARG A 130 15.09 14.54 -1.14
N SER A 131 14.18 15.00 -0.29
CA SER A 131 14.23 14.83 1.17
C SER A 131 12.82 14.78 1.77
N THR A 132 12.64 14.01 2.83
CA THR A 132 11.38 13.87 3.59
C THR A 132 10.98 15.12 4.35
N ILE A 133 11.89 16.07 4.57
CA ILE A 133 11.61 17.34 5.25
C ILE A 133 11.03 18.40 4.31
N ALA A 134 11.24 18.26 2.99
CA ALA A 134 10.85 19.24 1.99
C ALA A 134 9.32 19.34 1.75
N PRO A 135 8.53 18.24 1.76
CA PRO A 135 7.09 18.31 1.60
C PRO A 135 6.44 19.09 2.75
N ARG A 136 5.87 20.26 2.42
CA ARG A 136 5.25 21.16 3.40
C ARG A 136 4.10 20.51 4.17
N PHE A 137 3.30 19.66 3.51
CA PHE A 137 2.14 18.97 4.08
C PHE A 137 2.43 17.49 4.40
N SER A 138 3.58 17.24 4.99
CA SER A 138 3.95 15.95 5.58
C SER A 138 4.18 16.10 7.08
N SER A 139 3.59 15.20 7.85
CA SER A 139 3.78 15.14 9.30
C SER A 139 5.22 14.85 9.75
N HIS A 140 6.13 14.51 8.83
CA HIS A 140 7.54 14.22 9.14
C HIS A 140 8.21 15.33 9.97
N ARG A 141 7.93 16.61 9.66
CA ARG A 141 8.46 17.75 10.41
C ARG A 141 8.01 17.75 11.87
N ALA A 142 6.82 17.24 12.17
CA ALA A 142 6.35 17.11 13.54
C ALA A 142 7.11 16.04 14.33
N TYR A 143 7.70 15.05 13.65
CA TYR A 143 8.54 14.04 14.30
C TYR A 143 9.92 14.56 14.66
N VAL A 144 10.51 15.43 13.82
CA VAL A 144 11.90 15.90 14.02
C VAL A 144 12.01 17.27 14.70
N ASN A 145 10.94 18.09 14.71
CA ASN A 145 10.91 19.40 15.36
C ASN A 145 9.93 19.39 16.55
N GLN A 146 10.43 19.68 17.76
CA GLN A 146 9.63 19.68 18.99
C GLN A 146 8.60 20.81 19.07
N ASP A 147 8.84 21.92 18.38
CA ASP A 147 7.96 23.10 18.40
C ASP A 147 6.95 23.10 17.25
N HIS A 148 6.90 22.01 16.47
CA HIS A 148 6.03 21.96 15.31
C HIS A 148 4.55 22.02 15.72
N PRO A 149 3.73 22.91 15.13
CA PRO A 149 2.36 23.14 15.59
C PRO A 149 1.53 21.86 15.58
N TRP A 150 1.64 20.98 14.59
CA TRP A 150 0.85 19.74 14.55
C TRP A 150 1.09 18.74 15.68
N ARG A 151 2.13 18.90 16.52
CA ARG A 151 2.37 17.99 17.66
C ARG A 151 1.26 18.02 18.70
N HIS A 152 0.46 19.08 18.78
CA HIS A 152 -0.61 19.16 19.78
C HIS A 152 -1.82 18.25 19.48
N TRP A 153 -1.96 17.78 18.23
CA TRP A 153 -3.07 16.90 17.83
C TRP A 153 -2.62 15.59 17.19
N LEU A 154 -1.36 15.47 16.77
CA LEU A 154 -0.79 14.19 16.33
C LEU A 154 -0.38 13.33 17.52
N ASN A 155 -0.73 12.05 17.48
CA ASN A 155 -0.30 11.08 18.49
C ASN A 155 1.07 10.49 18.11
N LEU A 156 2.14 11.20 18.42
CA LEU A 156 3.51 10.79 18.05
C LEU A 156 4.14 9.78 19.01
N GLN A 157 3.67 9.77 20.28
CA GLN A 157 4.32 9.03 21.36
C GLN A 157 4.39 7.51 21.09
N PRO A 158 3.32 6.84 20.62
CA PRO A 158 3.36 5.40 20.35
C PRO A 158 4.37 4.99 19.27
N VAL A 159 4.68 5.91 18.35
CA VAL A 159 5.70 5.70 17.31
C VAL A 159 7.09 5.92 17.87
N LEU A 160 7.31 7.06 18.54
CA LEU A 160 8.62 7.41 19.09
C LEU A 160 9.07 6.41 20.18
N ALA A 161 8.13 5.89 20.97
CA ALA A 161 8.40 4.90 22.01
C ALA A 161 8.96 3.57 21.47
N GLN A 162 8.81 3.27 20.17
CA GLN A 162 9.43 2.08 19.54
C GLN A 162 10.95 2.22 19.38
N PHE A 163 11.50 3.43 19.52
CA PHE A 163 12.93 3.70 19.39
C PHE A 163 13.60 3.97 20.72
N ASN A 164 12.98 4.78 21.57
CA ASN A 164 13.50 5.13 22.88
C ASN A 164 12.43 5.78 23.77
N GLU A 165 12.59 5.67 25.09
CA GLU A 165 11.74 6.38 26.06
C GLU A 165 12.01 7.89 26.07
N SER A 166 13.26 8.30 25.86
CA SER A 166 13.65 9.71 25.78
C SER A 166 13.26 10.30 24.43
N VAL A 167 12.33 11.27 24.45
CA VAL A 167 11.82 11.91 23.22
C VAL A 167 12.95 12.44 22.33
N PRO A 168 13.94 13.21 22.80
CA PRO A 168 15.03 13.69 21.94
C PRO A 168 15.84 12.56 21.29
N VAL A 169 16.06 11.45 22.00
CA VAL A 169 16.78 10.29 21.48
C VAL A 169 15.94 9.55 20.44
N ALA A 170 14.66 9.33 20.75
CA ALA A 170 13.70 8.71 19.85
C ALA A 170 13.52 9.49 18.55
N GLN A 171 13.49 10.83 18.59
CA GLN A 171 13.38 11.66 17.39
C GLN A 171 14.60 11.49 16.47
N LYS A 172 15.81 11.50 17.04
CA LYS A 172 17.04 11.27 16.27
C LYS A 172 17.07 9.87 15.67
N ALA A 173 16.70 8.86 16.44
CA ALA A 173 16.63 7.47 15.98
C ALA A 173 15.58 7.29 14.88
N PHE A 174 14.39 7.88 15.03
CA PHE A 174 13.34 7.88 14.02
C PHE A 174 13.78 8.58 12.72
N SER A 175 14.43 9.76 12.81
CA SER A 175 14.96 10.46 11.62
C SER A 175 15.91 9.57 10.84
N ARG A 176 16.88 8.94 11.53
CA ARG A 176 17.83 7.99 10.92
C ARG A 176 17.14 6.79 10.30
N PHE A 177 16.11 6.25 10.95
CA PHE A 177 15.31 5.13 10.46
C PHE A 177 14.52 5.46 9.19
N VAL A 178 14.03 6.70 9.06
CA VAL A 178 13.38 7.19 7.84
C VAL A 178 14.41 7.44 6.75
N GLU A 179 15.52 8.10 7.08
CA GLU A 179 16.59 8.46 6.13
C GLU A 179 17.32 7.24 5.58
N SER A 180 17.58 6.21 6.38
CA SER A 180 18.25 4.99 5.91
C SER A 180 17.45 4.32 4.78
N ALA A 181 16.12 4.31 4.89
CA ALA A 181 15.23 3.77 3.86
C ALA A 181 14.92 4.75 2.72
N ALA A 182 15.36 6.01 2.80
CA ALA A 182 15.33 6.95 1.67
C ALA A 182 16.46 6.67 0.67
N LEU A 183 17.57 6.06 1.14
CA LEU A 183 18.73 5.65 0.33
C LEU A 183 18.54 4.27 -0.29
N ASP A 184 17.63 3.45 0.25
CA ASP A 184 17.23 2.18 -0.36
C ASP A 184 16.52 2.47 -1.69
N THR A 185 17.16 2.11 -2.80
CA THR A 185 16.57 2.21 -4.16
C THR A 185 15.47 1.15 -4.38
N ASP A 186 15.30 0.26 -3.41
CA ASP A 186 14.41 -0.88 -3.45
C ASP A 186 13.08 -0.56 -2.76
N LEU A 187 11.98 -0.66 -3.51
CA LEU A 187 10.62 -0.72 -2.97
C LEU A 187 10.52 -1.86 -1.95
N ALA A 188 10.73 -1.54 -0.68
CA ALA A 188 10.45 -2.44 0.42
C ALA A 188 8.93 -2.54 0.60
N ASP A 189 8.37 -3.66 0.14
CA ASP A 189 7.35 -4.45 0.84
C ASP A 189 6.13 -3.72 1.44
N MET A 190 5.60 -2.71 0.77
CA MET A 190 4.19 -2.33 0.97
C MET A 190 3.37 -2.93 -0.17
N THR A 191 3.17 -4.24 -0.08
CA THR A 191 2.19 -5.00 -0.85
C THR A 191 0.93 -4.14 -1.01
N GLU A 192 0.49 -3.89 -2.24
CA GLU A 192 -0.82 -3.29 -2.48
C GLU A 192 -1.87 -4.09 -1.71
N VAL A 193 -2.38 -3.52 -0.63
CA VAL A 193 -3.49 -4.12 0.11
C VAL A 193 -4.76 -3.60 -0.52
N ILE A 194 -5.39 -4.53 -1.23
CA ILE A 194 -6.73 -4.43 -1.81
C ILE A 194 -7.74 -4.12 -0.68
N PRO A 195 -8.70 -3.19 -0.88
CA PRO A 195 -9.72 -2.91 0.13
C PRO A 195 -10.62 -4.13 0.34
N GLY A 196 -10.53 -4.79 1.50
CA GLY A 196 -11.45 -5.93 1.74
C GLY A 196 -11.13 -6.92 2.85
N VAL A 197 -10.06 -6.75 3.62
CA VAL A 197 -9.51 -7.72 4.62
C VAL A 197 -8.49 -8.67 3.97
N HIS A 198 -7.24 -8.23 3.96
CA HIS A 198 -6.10 -9.15 4.09
C HIS A 198 -5.28 -8.65 5.29
N LEU A 199 -5.36 -9.43 6.37
CA LEU A 199 -4.52 -9.24 7.54
C LEU A 199 -3.15 -9.87 7.21
N PRO A 200 -2.03 -9.15 7.42
CA PRO A 200 -0.70 -9.76 7.41
C PRO A 200 -0.66 -11.02 8.29
N ALA A 201 0.09 -12.06 7.91
CA ALA A 201 0.08 -13.36 8.60
C ALA A 201 0.51 -13.26 10.08
N ASP A 202 1.44 -12.35 10.35
CA ASP A 202 1.87 -11.91 11.67
C ASP A 202 0.75 -11.20 12.46
N LEU A 203 -0.09 -10.40 11.81
CA LEU A 203 -1.26 -9.78 12.44
C LEU A 203 -2.36 -10.80 12.75
N VAL A 204 -2.56 -11.81 11.89
CA VAL A 204 -3.49 -12.93 12.17
C VAL A 204 -3.09 -13.65 13.46
N ASN A 205 -1.79 -13.97 13.61
CA ASN A 205 -1.26 -14.60 14.80
C ASN A 205 -1.36 -13.70 16.04
N PHE A 206 -1.04 -12.41 15.90
CA PHE A 206 -1.12 -11.43 16.99
C PHE A 206 -2.55 -11.26 17.53
N LEU A 207 -3.55 -11.24 16.65
CA LEU A 207 -4.95 -11.01 17.03
C LEU A 207 -5.62 -12.22 17.69
N GLY A 208 -4.92 -13.37 17.81
CA GLY A 208 -5.51 -14.62 18.30
C GLY A 208 -6.74 -15.05 17.50
N LEU A 209 -6.83 -14.62 16.24
CA LEU A 209 -7.91 -15.00 15.34
C LEU A 209 -7.55 -16.34 14.72
N ASP A 210 -8.52 -17.27 14.66
CA ASP A 210 -8.43 -18.36 13.70
C ASP A 210 -8.04 -17.75 12.36
N ALA A 211 -6.95 -18.22 11.78
CA ALA A 211 -6.52 -17.75 10.49
C ALA A 211 -7.75 -17.71 9.58
N PRO A 212 -8.10 -16.55 8.98
CA PRO A 212 -9.23 -16.54 8.08
C PRO A 212 -8.96 -17.67 7.10
N LYS A 213 -9.90 -18.64 7.03
CA LYS A 213 -9.82 -19.68 6.01
C LYS A 213 -9.52 -18.92 4.74
N SER A 214 -8.32 -19.13 4.19
CA SER A 214 -7.98 -18.56 2.89
C SER A 214 -9.18 -18.84 2.01
N PRO A 215 -9.65 -17.89 1.17
CA PRO A 215 -10.68 -18.23 0.20
C PRO A 215 -10.26 -19.56 -0.40
N SER A 216 -11.11 -20.58 -0.24
CA SER A 216 -10.86 -21.91 -0.76
C SER A 216 -10.32 -21.69 -2.16
N PRO A 217 -9.14 -22.21 -2.53
CA PRO A 217 -8.58 -21.91 -3.84
C PRO A 217 -9.69 -22.18 -4.84
N GLN A 218 -10.13 -21.13 -5.53
CA GLN A 218 -10.82 -21.35 -6.79
C GLN A 218 -9.86 -22.25 -7.56
N ARG A 219 -10.36 -23.41 -8.02
CA ARG A 219 -9.52 -24.40 -8.71
C ARG A 219 -8.64 -23.65 -9.69
N ALA A 220 -7.34 -23.79 -9.54
CA ALA A 220 -6.40 -23.12 -10.43
C ALA A 220 -6.78 -23.50 -11.86
N LEU A 221 -7.04 -22.51 -12.72
CA LEU A 221 -7.42 -22.74 -14.11
C LEU A 221 -6.32 -23.51 -14.85
N PHE A 222 -5.07 -23.35 -14.41
CA PHE A 222 -3.88 -24.02 -14.91
C PHE A 222 -3.03 -24.52 -13.73
N SER A 223 -2.39 -25.70 -13.86
CA SER A 223 -1.41 -26.15 -12.88
C SER A 223 -0.10 -25.33 -12.97
N LEU A 224 0.67 -25.26 -11.88
CA LEU A 224 1.99 -24.59 -11.92
C LEU A 224 2.93 -25.26 -12.91
N ASP A 225 2.87 -26.58 -13.02
CA ASP A 225 3.72 -27.35 -13.93
C ASP A 225 3.37 -27.03 -15.40
N SER A 226 2.08 -26.93 -15.74
CA SER A 226 1.64 -26.55 -17.08
C SER A 226 2.05 -25.12 -17.44
N LEU A 227 1.89 -24.16 -16.51
CA LEU A 227 2.34 -22.78 -16.73
C LEU A 227 3.86 -22.70 -16.87
N LEU A 228 4.61 -23.50 -16.10
CA LEU A 228 6.07 -23.55 -16.16
C LEU A 228 6.55 -24.10 -17.50
N GLU A 229 5.99 -25.23 -17.94
CA GLU A 229 6.32 -25.87 -19.22
C GLU A 229 6.03 -24.93 -20.39
N GLU A 230 4.84 -24.33 -20.42
CA GLU A 230 4.43 -23.43 -21.49
C GLU A 230 5.27 -22.15 -21.51
N THR A 231 5.58 -21.56 -20.34
CA THR A 231 6.49 -20.42 -20.24
C THR A 231 7.89 -20.75 -20.77
N CYS A 232 8.38 -21.96 -20.46
CA CYS A 232 9.68 -22.43 -20.94
C CYS A 232 9.70 -22.60 -22.46
N LEU A 233 8.62 -23.11 -23.04
CA LEU A 233 8.44 -23.25 -24.49
C LEU A 233 8.37 -21.89 -25.19
N LEU A 234 7.48 -20.99 -24.74
CA LEU A 234 7.26 -19.67 -25.34
C LEU A 234 8.53 -18.82 -25.40
N LEU A 235 9.34 -18.87 -24.34
CA LEU A 235 10.55 -18.06 -24.23
C LEU A 235 11.84 -18.84 -24.54
N GLN A 236 11.74 -20.11 -24.97
CA GLN A 236 12.87 -20.99 -25.28
C GLN A 236 13.92 -21.02 -24.17
N VAL A 237 13.48 -21.25 -22.93
CA VAL A 237 14.31 -21.39 -21.73
C VAL A 237 14.03 -22.73 -21.07
N SER A 238 15.00 -23.28 -20.33
CA SER A 238 14.77 -24.50 -19.55
C SER A 238 14.35 -24.17 -18.12
N SER A 239 13.56 -25.05 -17.51
CA SER A 239 13.13 -24.90 -16.10
C SER A 239 14.32 -24.79 -15.14
N THR A 240 15.42 -25.49 -15.41
CA THR A 240 16.68 -25.41 -14.62
C THR A 240 17.36 -24.05 -14.75
N THR A 241 17.37 -23.44 -15.94
CA THR A 241 17.88 -22.08 -16.11
C THR A 241 16.94 -21.02 -15.51
N LEU A 242 15.64 -21.30 -15.47
CA LEU A 242 14.63 -20.41 -14.88
C LEU A 242 14.82 -20.27 -13.37
N THR A 243 15.21 -21.32 -12.66
CA THR A 243 15.49 -21.27 -11.22
C THR A 243 16.90 -20.74 -10.87
N SER A 244 17.76 -20.55 -11.87
CA SER A 244 19.13 -20.09 -11.67
C SER A 244 19.25 -18.64 -11.16
N ALA A 245 20.45 -18.27 -10.71
CA ALA A 245 20.77 -16.90 -10.33
C ALA A 245 20.87 -15.92 -11.53
N SER A 246 20.88 -16.42 -12.77
CA SER A 246 21.12 -15.63 -13.98
C SER A 246 20.08 -14.54 -14.19
N ARG A 247 20.56 -13.35 -14.59
CA ARG A 247 19.75 -12.14 -14.82
C ARG A 247 19.60 -11.79 -16.30
N HIS A 248 19.87 -12.75 -17.19
CA HIS A 248 19.69 -12.55 -18.63
C HIS A 248 18.24 -12.14 -18.94
N GLY A 249 18.05 -11.15 -19.82
CA GLY A 249 16.74 -10.51 -20.05
C GLY A 249 15.60 -11.51 -20.31
N ARG A 250 15.86 -12.52 -21.14
CA ARG A 250 14.92 -13.61 -21.46
C ARG A 250 14.48 -14.44 -20.23
N LEU A 251 15.39 -14.70 -19.28
CA LEU A 251 15.06 -15.44 -18.04
C LEU A 251 14.30 -14.56 -17.04
N VAL A 252 14.60 -13.26 -17.00
CA VAL A 252 13.83 -12.30 -16.19
C VAL A 252 12.40 -12.20 -16.74
N MET A 253 12.26 -12.11 -18.06
CA MET A 253 10.97 -12.10 -18.75
C MET A 253 10.17 -13.37 -18.46
N ALA A 254 10.80 -14.54 -18.55
CA ALA A 254 10.14 -15.82 -18.28
C ALA A 254 9.66 -15.95 -16.82
N ARG A 255 10.47 -15.53 -15.84
CA ARG A 255 10.05 -15.52 -14.43
C ARG A 255 8.89 -14.56 -14.19
N ARG A 256 8.93 -13.39 -14.85
CA ARG A 256 7.90 -12.37 -14.74
C ARG A 256 6.58 -12.89 -15.32
N LEU A 257 6.61 -13.44 -16.53
CA LEU A 257 5.47 -14.02 -17.23
C LEU A 257 4.82 -15.15 -16.41
N LEU A 258 5.60 -16.12 -15.93
CA LEU A 258 5.12 -17.24 -15.12
C LEU A 258 4.43 -16.77 -13.83
N VAL A 259 5.07 -15.83 -13.11
CA VAL A 259 4.54 -15.30 -11.85
C VAL A 259 3.24 -14.52 -12.09
N THR A 260 3.20 -13.71 -13.14
CA THR A 260 2.00 -12.93 -13.50
C THR A 260 0.85 -13.84 -13.90
N ALA A 261 1.07 -14.83 -14.77
CA ALA A 261 0.05 -15.80 -15.14
C ALA A 261 -0.47 -16.56 -13.91
N ALA A 262 0.41 -17.18 -13.12
CA ALA A 262 0.02 -18.01 -11.98
C ALA A 262 -0.77 -17.25 -10.90
N LEU A 263 -0.48 -15.96 -10.68
CA LEU A 263 -1.19 -15.15 -9.70
C LEU A 263 -2.49 -14.54 -10.25
N ARG A 264 -2.55 -14.21 -11.54
CA ARG A 264 -3.71 -13.59 -12.18
C ARG A 264 -4.80 -14.60 -12.56
N THR A 265 -4.43 -15.83 -12.93
CA THR A 265 -5.38 -16.93 -13.15
C THR A 265 -5.95 -17.51 -11.85
N GLY A 266 -5.42 -17.10 -10.71
CA GLY A 266 -5.85 -17.55 -9.38
C GLY A 266 -5.41 -18.99 -9.05
N GLY A 267 -5.58 -19.35 -7.77
CA GLY A 267 -5.34 -20.71 -7.27
C GLY A 267 -3.93 -21.01 -6.74
N HIS A 268 -2.92 -20.21 -7.09
CA HIS A 268 -1.52 -20.41 -6.67
C HIS A 268 -1.06 -19.43 -5.61
N ARG A 269 -0.30 -19.91 -4.60
CA ARG A 269 0.24 -19.02 -3.56
C ARG A 269 1.62 -18.50 -3.96
N ARG A 270 1.93 -17.28 -3.54
CA ARG A 270 3.29 -16.70 -3.65
C ARG A 270 4.36 -17.57 -2.97
N SER A 271 4.00 -18.35 -1.94
CA SER A 271 4.90 -19.33 -1.32
C SER A 271 5.29 -20.47 -2.24
N ASP A 272 4.38 -20.87 -3.12
CA ASP A 272 4.57 -22.03 -3.99
C ASP A 272 5.46 -21.62 -5.16
N LEU A 273 5.22 -20.43 -5.73
CA LEU A 273 6.08 -19.79 -6.73
C LEU A 273 7.49 -19.48 -6.20
N ALA A 274 7.61 -19.03 -4.95
CA ALA A 274 8.89 -18.80 -4.29
C ALA A 274 9.72 -20.10 -4.21
N ARG A 275 9.06 -21.20 -3.84
CA ARG A 275 9.69 -22.53 -3.77
C ARG A 275 10.05 -23.04 -5.17
N LEU A 276 9.16 -22.88 -6.14
CA LEU A 276 9.35 -23.28 -7.54
C LEU A 276 10.55 -22.58 -8.18
N LEU A 277 10.65 -21.26 -8.01
CA LEU A 277 11.68 -20.43 -8.65
C LEU A 277 12.99 -20.34 -7.85
N ASN A 278 13.06 -20.95 -6.67
CA ASN A 278 14.16 -20.78 -5.71
C ASN A 278 14.43 -19.29 -5.39
N ARG A 279 13.36 -18.55 -5.08
CA ARG A 279 13.37 -17.11 -4.80
C ARG A 279 12.62 -16.79 -3.53
N ASN A 280 12.93 -15.65 -2.91
CA ASN A 280 12.17 -15.20 -1.75
C ASN A 280 10.83 -14.57 -2.16
N LYS A 281 9.88 -14.48 -1.21
CA LYS A 281 8.53 -13.98 -1.48
C LYS A 281 8.52 -12.54 -1.99
N SER A 282 9.43 -11.67 -1.52
CA SER A 282 9.54 -10.28 -1.97
C SER A 282 9.97 -10.20 -3.45
N GLN A 283 10.85 -11.08 -3.90
CA GLN A 283 11.23 -11.23 -5.32
C GLN A 283 10.05 -11.66 -6.19
N ILE A 284 9.21 -12.59 -5.70
CA ILE A 284 7.97 -13.00 -6.39
C ILE A 284 6.99 -11.82 -6.47
N SER A 285 6.79 -11.06 -5.39
CA SER A 285 5.95 -9.87 -5.40
C SER A 285 6.43 -8.81 -6.40
N ARG A 286 7.75 -8.61 -6.52
CA ARG A 286 8.34 -7.68 -7.48
C ARG A 286 8.13 -8.12 -8.92
N LEU A 287 8.36 -9.41 -9.21
CA LEU A 287 8.11 -9.98 -10.54
C LEU A 287 6.64 -9.81 -10.94
N TYR A 288 5.71 -10.06 -10.01
CA TYR A 288 4.29 -9.84 -10.27
C TYR A 288 3.98 -8.37 -10.59
N ALA A 289 4.44 -7.44 -9.76
CA ALA A 289 4.18 -6.00 -9.96
C ALA A 289 4.72 -5.50 -11.31
N GLN A 290 5.94 -5.92 -11.66
CA GLN A 290 6.53 -5.57 -12.96
C GLN A 290 5.73 -6.17 -14.12
N GLY A 291 5.27 -7.42 -14.01
CA GLY A 291 4.47 -8.02 -15.07
C GLY A 291 3.07 -7.39 -15.20
N GLU A 292 2.47 -6.90 -14.12
CA GLU A 292 1.21 -6.14 -14.20
C GLU A 292 1.38 -4.78 -14.89
N GLU A 293 2.55 -4.14 -14.71
CA GLU A 293 2.90 -2.93 -15.45
C GLU A 293 3.16 -3.22 -16.94
N ASP A 294 3.88 -4.31 -17.24
CA ASP A 294 4.19 -4.72 -18.62
C ASP A 294 2.92 -5.11 -19.39
N LEU A 295 1.93 -5.74 -18.74
CA LEU A 295 0.63 -6.01 -19.37
C LEU A 295 -0.13 -4.76 -19.83
N GLN A 296 0.25 -3.57 -19.35
CA GLN A 296 -0.37 -2.31 -19.76
C GLN A 296 0.47 -1.53 -20.78
N ARG A 297 1.76 -1.88 -20.94
CA ARG A 297 2.75 -1.01 -21.59
C ARG A 297 3.62 -1.71 -22.62
N ASP A 298 3.71 -3.04 -22.59
CA ASP A 298 4.57 -3.84 -23.45
C ASP A 298 3.69 -4.83 -24.25
N GLU A 299 3.49 -4.52 -25.53
CA GLU A 299 2.68 -5.33 -26.46
C GLU A 299 3.21 -6.76 -26.57
N VAL A 300 4.53 -6.95 -26.54
CA VAL A 300 5.16 -8.28 -26.61
C VAL A 300 4.86 -9.07 -25.35
N PHE A 301 4.91 -8.43 -24.17
CA PHE A 301 4.55 -9.09 -22.92
C PHE A 301 3.06 -9.47 -22.88
N GLN A 302 2.20 -8.62 -23.42
CA GLN A 302 0.77 -8.88 -23.51
C GLN A 302 0.46 -10.06 -24.44
N GLU A 303 1.11 -10.13 -25.61
CA GLU A 303 0.99 -11.27 -26.52
C GLU A 303 1.46 -12.58 -25.88
N LEU A 304 2.62 -12.56 -25.20
CA LEU A 304 3.15 -13.70 -24.48
C LEU A 304 2.21 -14.17 -23.37
N TYR A 305 1.60 -13.24 -22.64
CA TYR A 305 0.63 -13.56 -21.60
C TYR A 305 -0.64 -14.18 -22.18
N ASN A 306 -1.17 -13.63 -23.27
CA ASN A 306 -2.37 -14.16 -23.93
C ASN A 306 -2.12 -15.53 -24.57
N ALA A 307 -0.90 -15.79 -25.06
CA ALA A 307 -0.49 -17.11 -25.53
C ALA A 307 -0.43 -18.13 -24.38
N LEU A 308 0.06 -17.71 -23.20
CA LEU A 308 0.14 -18.55 -22.00
C LEU A 308 -1.21 -18.77 -21.31
N VAL A 309 -2.11 -17.79 -21.38
CA VAL A 309 -3.42 -17.78 -20.73
C VAL A 309 -4.48 -17.34 -21.76
N PRO A 310 -4.97 -18.25 -22.62
CA PRO A 310 -5.96 -17.90 -23.64
C PRO A 310 -7.27 -17.42 -23.02
N GLU A 311 -7.86 -16.34 -23.56
CA GLU A 311 -9.09 -15.70 -23.03
C GLU A 311 -10.35 -16.61 -23.07
N THR A 312 -10.29 -17.78 -23.72
CA THR A 312 -11.43 -18.68 -23.94
C THR A 312 -11.88 -19.50 -22.73
N LEU A 313 -11.50 -19.15 -21.50
CA LEU A 313 -11.86 -19.90 -20.27
C LEU A 313 -12.79 -19.12 -19.32
N HIS A 314 -13.49 -18.10 -19.83
CA HIS A 314 -14.47 -17.29 -19.08
C HIS A 314 -15.91 -17.35 -19.63
N THR A 315 -16.33 -18.51 -20.13
CA THR A 315 -17.76 -18.89 -20.22
C THR A 315 -18.08 -19.91 -19.16
#